data_AF-A0A7J9A822-F1
#
_entry.id   AF-A0A7J9A822-F1
#
_cell.length_a   1.000
_cell.length_b   1.000
_cell.length_c   1.000
_cell.angle_alpha   90.00
_cell.angle_beta   90.00
_cell.angle_gamma   90.00
#
_symmetry.space_group_name_H-M   'P 1'
#
loop_
_entity.id
_entity.type
_entity.pdbx_description
1 polymer ?
#
loop_
_entity_poly.entity_id
_entity_poly.type
_entity_poly.pdbx_seq_one_letter_code
_entity_poly.pdbx_strand_id
1 'polypeptide(L)'
;MSFHLHKFPLLSRSGVMERLIAEASEEGEEKCSICLPDIPGGAKTFELVAKFCYGVKLELTASNVVYLRCAAEHLEMTEEYGEGNLITKTETFLNQVVLRNWKDSLRALQTCDDIISYDDELNITKRCIESLAMKASTDPNLSGWPIMEYGGPMQSPGGSVLWNGISTGARVKNTSSDWWYEDASTLSFPRYKRLIAVMESRGIRQEIIAGSLTFYAKKYLPGLNRCQGATDTNSSTCVAPVALEAPPSEEDQKLLLEEIDRLLPIQKGLVPTNFLFGLLQTALILQVSPSYISNFEKRMIKQHWKIS
;
A
#
# COMPACT_ATOMS: atom_id res chain seq x y z
N MET A 1 -7.61 -24.46 15.36
CA MET A 1 -6.27 -24.50 16.00
C MET A 1 -6.51 -24.46 17.50
N SER A 2 -5.76 -25.20 18.31
CA SER A 2 -5.92 -25.20 19.77
C SER A 2 -4.60 -24.82 20.44
N PHE A 3 -4.70 -24.02 21.50
CA PHE A 3 -3.55 -23.58 22.31
C PHE A 3 -3.73 -24.05 23.75
N HIS A 4 -2.68 -24.59 24.36
CA HIS A 4 -2.66 -24.97 25.77
C HIS A 4 -1.87 -23.94 26.55
N LEU A 5 -2.59 -23.06 27.26
CA LEU A 5 -2.02 -21.88 27.93
C LEU A 5 -2.41 -21.87 29.41
N HIS A 6 -1.60 -21.19 30.22
CA HIS A 6 -1.87 -20.91 31.62
C HIS A 6 -2.80 -19.70 31.71
N LYS A 7 -3.72 -19.72 32.69
CA LYS A 7 -4.69 -18.63 32.90
C LYS A 7 -3.99 -17.31 33.25
N PHE A 8 -3.09 -17.34 34.23
CA PHE A 8 -2.50 -16.12 34.82
C PHE A 8 -1.81 -15.17 33.81
N PRO A 9 -0.94 -15.65 32.89
CA PRO A 9 -0.36 -14.78 31.86
C PRO A 9 -1.40 -14.03 31.01
N LEU A 10 -2.53 -14.67 30.69
CA LEU A 10 -3.58 -14.08 29.86
C LEU A 10 -4.44 -13.07 30.64
N LEU A 11 -4.84 -13.44 31.87
CA LEU A 11 -5.60 -12.58 32.77
C LEU A 11 -4.88 -11.26 33.04
N SER A 12 -3.56 -11.32 33.23
CA SER A 12 -2.74 -10.14 33.50
C SER A 12 -2.47 -9.25 32.30
N ARG A 13 -3.12 -9.47 31.14
CA ARG A 13 -2.85 -8.70 29.91
C ARG A 13 -4.08 -8.46 29.04
N SER A 14 -5.21 -9.14 29.23
CA SER A 14 -6.38 -9.04 28.37
C SER A 14 -7.68 -9.06 29.17
N GLY A 15 -8.49 -8.00 29.00
CA GLY A 15 -9.82 -7.92 29.62
C GLY A 15 -10.82 -8.93 29.08
N VAL A 16 -10.75 -9.24 27.78
CA VAL A 16 -11.59 -10.28 27.17
C VAL A 16 -11.26 -11.65 27.75
N MET A 17 -9.97 -11.99 27.91
CA MET A 17 -9.57 -13.25 28.53
C MET A 17 -10.00 -13.33 29.99
N GLU A 18 -9.92 -12.22 30.73
CA GLU A 18 -10.40 -12.16 32.11
C GLU A 18 -11.88 -12.53 32.22
N ARG A 19 -12.73 -11.91 31.39
CA ARG A 19 -14.17 -12.20 31.38
C ARG A 19 -14.47 -13.65 30.97
N LEU A 20 -13.90 -14.10 29.85
CA LEU A 20 -14.16 -15.45 29.34
C LEU A 20 -13.66 -16.55 30.29
N ILE A 21 -12.54 -16.34 30.97
CA ILE A 21 -12.02 -17.30 31.97
C ILE A 21 -12.90 -17.31 33.23
N ALA A 22 -13.43 -16.15 33.65
CA ALA A 22 -14.33 -16.05 34.78
C ALA A 22 -15.65 -16.78 34.50
N GLU A 23 -16.29 -16.51 33.37
CA GLU A 23 -17.52 -17.16 32.91
C GLU A 23 -17.35 -18.69 32.83
N ALA A 24 -16.28 -19.17 32.21
CA ALA A 24 -16.01 -20.61 32.10
C ALA A 24 -15.67 -21.29 33.45
N SER A 25 -15.29 -20.52 34.47
CA SER A 25 -15.01 -21.08 35.81
C SER A 25 -16.29 -21.21 36.65
N GLU A 26 -17.35 -20.46 36.34
CA GLU A 26 -18.66 -20.56 36.99
C GLU A 26 -19.45 -21.78 36.51
N GLU A 27 -19.20 -22.24 35.28
CA GLU A 27 -19.88 -23.40 34.67
C GLU A 27 -19.38 -24.77 35.20
N GLY A 28 -18.38 -24.78 36.09
CA GLY A 28 -17.97 -25.98 36.82
C GLY A 28 -17.18 -27.03 36.01
N GLU A 29 -16.67 -26.68 34.83
CA GLU A 29 -15.85 -27.59 34.02
C GLU A 29 -14.42 -27.74 34.58
N GLU A 30 -13.92 -28.97 34.71
CA GLU A 30 -12.52 -29.24 35.12
C GLU A 30 -11.48 -28.67 34.14
N LYS A 31 -11.88 -28.40 32.88
CA LYS A 31 -11.01 -27.92 31.81
C LYS A 31 -11.62 -26.71 31.10
N CYS A 32 -11.24 -25.51 31.56
CA CYS A 32 -11.60 -24.24 30.93
C CYS A 32 -11.20 -24.22 29.44
N SER A 33 -12.19 -24.28 28.55
CA SER A 33 -12.03 -24.24 27.10
C SER A 33 -12.71 -23.01 26.54
N ILE A 34 -11.93 -22.08 25.98
CA ILE A 34 -12.43 -20.81 25.45
C ILE A 34 -12.38 -20.83 23.93
N CYS A 35 -13.50 -20.50 23.29
CA CYS A 35 -13.60 -20.32 21.85
C CYS A 35 -13.46 -18.84 21.51
N LEU A 36 -12.43 -18.50 20.73
CA LEU A 36 -12.20 -17.15 20.21
C LEU A 36 -12.43 -17.15 18.69
N PRO A 37 -13.65 -16.84 18.23
CA PRO A 37 -13.91 -16.68 16.81
C PRO A 37 -13.23 -15.42 16.28
N ASP A 38 -12.87 -15.44 15.00
CA ASP A 38 -12.53 -14.23 14.20
C ASP A 38 -11.39 -13.34 14.73
N ILE A 39 -10.37 -13.93 15.36
CA ILE A 39 -9.14 -13.21 15.71
C ILE A 39 -8.47 -12.64 14.44
N PRO A 40 -8.19 -11.32 14.40
CA PRO A 40 -7.46 -10.70 13.30
C PRO A 40 -6.11 -11.38 13.02
N GLY A 41 -5.88 -11.77 11.77
CA GLY A 41 -4.67 -12.51 11.37
C GLY A 41 -4.59 -13.95 11.91
N GLY A 42 -5.69 -14.46 12.46
CA GLY A 42 -5.89 -15.85 12.84
C GLY A 42 -4.93 -16.39 13.90
N ALA A 43 -4.78 -17.72 13.89
CA ALA A 43 -4.01 -18.45 14.89
C ALA A 43 -2.53 -18.00 15.00
N LYS A 44 -1.91 -17.61 13.89
CA LYS A 44 -0.51 -17.13 13.89
C LYS A 44 -0.36 -15.83 14.68
N THR A 45 -1.31 -14.92 14.54
CA THR A 45 -1.32 -13.66 15.30
C THR A 45 -1.61 -13.93 16.76
N PHE A 46 -2.56 -14.82 17.05
CA PHE A 46 -2.85 -15.23 18.42
C PHE A 46 -1.63 -15.86 19.12
N GLU A 47 -0.83 -16.66 18.42
CA GLU A 47 0.42 -17.21 18.98
C GLU A 47 1.38 -16.11 19.43
N LEU A 48 1.52 -15.03 18.65
CA LEU A 48 2.33 -13.87 19.01
C LEU A 48 1.77 -13.12 20.21
N VAL A 49 0.44 -12.95 20.27
CA VAL A 49 -0.26 -12.37 21.42
C VAL A 49 -0.01 -13.21 22.68
N ALA A 50 -0.16 -14.53 22.59
CA ALA A 50 0.10 -15.43 23.71
C ALA A 50 1.56 -15.35 24.18
N LYS A 51 2.53 -15.33 23.26
CA LYS A 51 3.96 -15.12 23.59
C LYS A 51 4.18 -13.81 24.34
N PHE A 52 3.54 -12.73 23.89
CA PHE A 52 3.60 -11.45 24.57
C PHE A 52 3.04 -11.53 26.01
N CYS A 53 1.90 -12.20 26.22
CA CYS A 53 1.33 -12.39 27.54
C CYS A 53 2.26 -13.15 28.50
N TYR A 54 3.10 -14.04 27.96
CA TYR A 54 4.12 -14.78 28.71
C TYR A 54 5.43 -13.99 28.92
N GLY A 55 5.48 -12.71 28.53
CA GLY A 55 6.66 -11.87 28.68
C GLY A 55 7.76 -12.16 27.65
N VAL A 56 7.47 -12.93 26.60
CA VAL A 56 8.43 -13.14 25.50
C VAL A 56 8.57 -11.84 24.73
N LYS A 57 9.82 -11.45 24.42
CA LYS A 57 10.10 -10.26 23.62
C LYS A 57 9.48 -10.41 22.23
N LEU A 58 8.55 -9.51 21.91
CA LEU A 58 7.87 -9.49 20.62
C LEU A 58 8.66 -8.67 19.60
N GLU A 59 8.90 -9.25 18.43
CA GLU A 59 9.50 -8.54 17.28
C GLU A 59 8.39 -7.94 16.41
N LEU A 60 8.23 -6.62 16.49
CA LEU A 60 7.29 -5.88 15.66
C LEU A 60 7.89 -5.58 14.29
N THR A 61 7.11 -5.82 13.25
CA THR A 61 7.48 -5.59 11.85
C THR A 61 6.30 -4.97 11.11
N ALA A 62 6.57 -4.31 9.98
CA ALA A 62 5.51 -3.74 9.14
C ALA A 62 4.51 -4.80 8.63
N SER A 63 4.92 -6.08 8.57
CA SER A 63 4.07 -7.19 8.11
C SER A 63 3.18 -7.80 9.20
N ASN A 64 3.47 -7.57 10.49
CA ASN A 64 2.70 -8.18 11.59
C ASN A 64 1.97 -7.16 12.47
N VAL A 65 2.41 -5.90 12.49
CA VAL A 65 1.92 -4.92 13.47
C VAL A 65 0.44 -4.59 13.28
N VAL A 66 -0.07 -4.61 12.05
CA VAL A 66 -1.49 -4.33 11.78
C VAL A 66 -2.36 -5.44 12.40
N TYR A 67 -2.04 -6.71 12.14
CA TYR A 67 -2.73 -7.84 12.77
C TYR A 67 -2.65 -7.80 14.29
N LEU A 68 -1.47 -7.51 14.84
CA LEU A 68 -1.27 -7.42 16.28
C LEU A 68 -2.06 -6.26 16.89
N ARG A 69 -2.12 -5.10 16.23
CA ARG A 69 -2.88 -3.94 16.69
C ARG A 69 -4.37 -4.24 16.71
N CYS A 70 -4.91 -4.88 15.67
CA CYS A 70 -6.32 -5.28 15.61
C CYS A 70 -6.65 -6.39 16.61
N ALA A 71 -5.79 -7.41 16.74
CA ALA A 71 -5.98 -8.48 17.72
C ALA A 71 -5.88 -7.96 19.17
N ALA A 72 -4.99 -7.01 19.43
CA ALA A 72 -4.87 -6.37 20.73
C ALA A 72 -6.13 -5.55 21.09
N GLU A 73 -6.73 -4.87 20.11
CA GLU A 73 -8.02 -4.19 20.28
C GLU A 73 -9.12 -5.21 20.60
N HIS A 74 -9.24 -6.25 19.77
CA HIS A 74 -10.23 -7.30 19.94
C HIS A 74 -10.13 -8.00 21.32
N LEU A 75 -8.93 -8.11 21.88
CA LEU A 75 -8.68 -8.74 23.17
C LEU A 75 -8.63 -7.75 24.34
N GLU A 76 -8.92 -6.48 24.10
CA GLU A 76 -8.87 -5.39 25.09
C GLU A 76 -7.54 -5.38 25.88
N MET A 77 -6.42 -5.44 25.15
CA MET A 77 -5.08 -5.43 25.73
C MET A 77 -4.60 -4.00 26.00
N THR A 78 -5.33 -3.31 26.88
CA THR A 78 -5.11 -1.90 27.27
C THR A 78 -4.14 -1.78 28.45
N GLU A 79 -3.71 -0.56 28.75
CA GLU A 79 -2.84 -0.29 29.93
C GLU A 79 -3.51 -0.60 31.27
N GLU A 80 -4.86 -0.69 31.32
CA GLU A 80 -5.60 -1.08 32.53
C GLU A 80 -5.23 -2.49 33.00
N TYR A 81 -4.87 -3.36 32.05
CA TYR A 81 -4.46 -4.73 32.30
C TYR A 81 -2.94 -4.88 32.47
N GLY A 82 -2.15 -3.82 32.35
CA GLY A 82 -0.73 -3.85 32.68
C GLY A 82 0.11 -2.89 31.86
N GLU A 83 1.17 -2.35 32.48
CA GLU A 83 2.02 -1.35 31.84
C GLU A 83 2.67 -1.86 30.55
N GLY A 84 2.66 -0.99 29.53
CA GLY A 84 3.22 -1.26 28.21
C GLY A 84 2.48 -2.41 27.52
N ASN A 85 1.16 -2.41 27.55
CA ASN A 85 0.37 -3.47 26.94
C ASN A 85 0.42 -3.41 25.41
N LEU A 86 -0.13 -4.43 24.76
CA LEU A 86 0.08 -4.66 23.34
C LEU A 86 -0.49 -3.54 22.46
N ILE A 87 -1.63 -2.93 22.85
CA ILE A 87 -2.18 -1.77 22.14
C ILE A 87 -1.17 -0.63 22.11
N THR A 88 -0.65 -0.19 23.26
CA THR A 88 0.31 0.93 23.34
C THR A 88 1.60 0.64 22.58
N LYS A 89 2.12 -0.60 22.69
CA LYS A 89 3.36 -1.01 21.99
C LYS A 89 3.19 -1.00 20.47
N THR A 90 2.10 -1.58 19.97
CA THR A 90 1.83 -1.62 18.52
C THR A 90 1.53 -0.22 17.98
N GLU A 91 0.78 0.60 18.71
CA GLU A 91 0.47 1.98 18.35
C GLU A 91 1.74 2.86 18.30
N THR A 92 2.64 2.69 19.26
CA THR A 92 3.93 3.39 19.28
C THR A 92 4.77 3.01 18.07
N PHE A 93 4.85 1.72 17.74
CA PHE A 93 5.60 1.24 16.58
C PHE A 93 5.00 1.74 15.25
N LEU A 94 3.67 1.74 15.12
CA LEU A 94 2.99 2.29 13.95
C LEU A 94 3.36 3.77 13.74
N ASN A 95 3.27 4.59 14.79
CA ASN A 95 3.53 6.03 14.70
C ASN A 95 5.01 6.39 14.51
N GLN A 96 5.91 5.70 15.21
CA GLN A 96 7.32 6.08 15.27
C GLN A 96 8.18 5.41 14.20
N VAL A 97 7.77 4.24 13.70
CA VAL A 97 8.54 3.47 12.72
C VAL A 97 7.78 3.39 11.40
N VAL A 98 6.61 2.76 11.38
CA VAL A 98 5.90 2.43 10.14
C VAL A 98 5.49 3.67 9.36
N LEU A 99 4.79 4.61 10.01
CA LEU A 99 4.31 5.83 9.37
C LEU A 99 5.42 6.83 9.05
N ARG A 100 6.67 6.57 9.47
CA ARG A 100 7.83 7.41 9.13
C ARG A 100 8.62 6.87 7.95
N ASN A 101 8.48 5.59 7.62
CA ASN A 101 9.20 4.94 6.52
C ASN A 101 8.25 4.61 5.36
N TRP A 102 8.66 4.93 4.13
CA TRP A 102 7.86 4.66 2.93
C TRP A 102 7.57 3.16 2.74
N LYS A 103 8.61 2.33 2.78
CA LYS A 103 8.51 0.88 2.54
C LYS A 103 7.69 0.20 3.63
N ASP A 104 7.85 0.62 4.88
CA ASP A 104 7.07 0.07 5.99
C ASP A 104 5.61 0.50 5.92
N SER A 105 5.31 1.77 5.59
CA SER A 105 3.93 2.25 5.37
C SER A 105 3.25 1.48 4.24
N LEU A 106 3.97 1.21 3.14
CA LEU A 106 3.46 0.41 2.02
C LEU A 106 3.19 -1.03 2.44
N ARG A 107 4.12 -1.67 3.14
CA ARG A 107 3.96 -3.04 3.63
C ARG A 107 2.76 -3.15 4.59
N ALA A 108 2.63 -2.23 5.53
CA ALA A 108 1.50 -2.22 6.46
C ALA A 108 0.16 -2.04 5.72
N LEU A 109 0.12 -1.17 4.71
CA LEU A 109 -1.07 -0.98 3.89
C LEU A 109 -1.47 -2.27 3.14
N GLN A 110 -0.50 -3.04 2.64
CA GLN A 110 -0.73 -4.35 2.00
C GLN A 110 -1.27 -5.42 2.96
N THR A 111 -0.95 -5.32 4.26
CA THR A 111 -1.48 -6.25 5.26
C THR A 111 -2.92 -5.94 5.68
N CYS A 112 -3.44 -4.77 5.32
CA CYS A 112 -4.83 -4.40 5.59
C CYS A 112 -5.80 -5.11 4.62
N ASP A 113 -5.30 -5.81 3.60
CA ASP A 113 -6.09 -6.60 2.63
C ASP A 113 -6.94 -7.67 3.31
N ASP A 114 -6.45 -8.26 4.40
CA ASP A 114 -7.05 -9.42 5.06
C ASP A 114 -7.92 -9.06 6.30
N ILE A 115 -8.09 -7.76 6.64
CA ILE A 115 -8.67 -7.32 7.94
C ILE A 115 -9.78 -6.27 7.79
N ILE A 116 -10.65 -6.43 6.78
CA ILE A 116 -11.65 -5.43 6.37
C ILE A 116 -12.58 -4.99 7.53
N SER A 117 -12.85 -5.84 8.53
CA SER A 117 -13.82 -5.56 9.61
C SER A 117 -13.33 -4.63 10.73
N TYR A 118 -12.02 -4.52 10.97
CA TYR A 118 -11.46 -3.73 12.09
C TYR A 118 -10.75 -2.44 11.63
N ASP A 119 -10.56 -2.26 10.33
CA ASP A 119 -9.82 -1.13 9.75
C ASP A 119 -10.60 0.19 9.80
N ASP A 120 -11.94 0.14 9.74
CA ASP A 120 -12.78 1.35 9.82
C ASP A 120 -12.72 2.02 11.20
N GLU A 121 -12.46 1.26 12.26
CA GLU A 121 -12.42 1.78 13.64
C GLU A 121 -11.03 2.33 13.99
N LEU A 122 -9.97 1.62 13.62
CA LEU A 122 -8.58 1.97 13.95
C LEU A 122 -7.93 2.94 12.94
N ASN A 123 -8.56 3.16 11.79
CA ASN A 123 -8.12 4.07 10.74
C ASN A 123 -6.67 3.82 10.26
N ILE A 124 -6.18 2.58 10.35
CA ILE A 124 -4.77 2.24 10.04
C ILE A 124 -4.51 2.42 8.54
N THR A 125 -5.41 1.94 7.68
CA THR A 125 -5.32 2.15 6.22
C THR A 125 -5.26 3.62 5.87
N LYS A 126 -6.15 4.44 6.45
CA LYS A 126 -6.19 5.88 6.21
C LYS A 126 -4.85 6.54 6.57
N ARG A 127 -4.32 6.25 7.76
CA ARG A 127 -3.03 6.78 8.23
C ARG A 127 -1.87 6.35 7.34
N CYS A 128 -1.85 5.10 6.87
CA CYS A 128 -0.82 4.63 5.94
C CYS A 128 -0.91 5.35 4.59
N ILE A 129 -2.12 5.50 4.04
CA ILE A 129 -2.35 6.24 2.77
C ILE A 129 -1.92 7.70 2.91
N GLU A 130 -2.30 8.38 3.99
CA GLU A 130 -1.92 9.77 4.25
C GLU A 130 -0.40 9.92 4.42
N SER A 131 0.25 8.96 5.11
CA SER A 131 1.70 8.88 5.26
C SER A 131 2.41 8.75 3.92
N LEU A 132 1.95 7.85 3.04
CA LEU A 132 2.48 7.65 1.70
C LEU A 132 2.27 8.90 0.84
N ALA A 133 1.05 9.44 0.81
CA ALA A 133 0.73 10.63 0.05
C ALA A 133 1.57 11.84 0.50
N MET A 134 1.80 12.01 1.81
CA MET A 134 2.69 13.05 2.33
C MET A 134 4.12 12.89 1.82
N LYS A 135 4.67 11.68 1.87
CA LYS A 135 6.05 11.39 1.41
C LYS A 135 6.22 11.57 -0.09
N ALA A 136 5.23 11.17 -0.89
CA ALA A 136 5.23 11.37 -2.34
C ALA A 136 5.09 12.86 -2.72
N SER A 137 4.47 13.67 -1.86
CA SER A 137 4.30 15.12 -2.07
C SER A 137 5.57 15.91 -1.72
N THR A 138 6.40 15.40 -0.82
CA THR A 138 7.70 16.01 -0.48
C THR A 138 8.71 15.74 -1.58
N ASP A 139 9.33 16.81 -2.10
CA ASP A 139 10.43 16.72 -3.06
C ASP A 139 11.56 15.83 -2.48
N PRO A 140 11.94 14.73 -3.16
CA PRO A 140 13.03 13.86 -2.73
C PRO A 140 14.36 14.61 -2.53
N ASN A 141 14.51 15.78 -3.15
CA ASN A 141 15.72 16.60 -3.10
C ASN A 141 15.78 17.57 -1.91
N LEU A 142 14.66 17.77 -1.20
CA LEU A 142 14.56 18.69 -0.05
C LEU A 142 14.69 17.98 1.30
N SER A 143 14.53 16.66 1.33
CA SER A 143 14.64 15.85 2.54
C SER A 143 15.83 14.91 2.37
N GLY A 144 16.81 14.96 3.27
CA GLY A 144 18.02 14.14 3.22
C GLY A 144 17.78 12.65 3.43
N TRP A 145 17.04 12.01 2.54
CA TRP A 145 16.88 10.56 2.52
C TRP A 145 18.22 9.94 2.07
N PRO A 146 18.73 8.93 2.79
CA PRO A 146 19.87 8.17 2.29
C PRO A 146 19.39 7.39 1.07
N ILE A 147 19.72 7.91 -0.12
CA ILE A 147 19.52 7.22 -1.39
C ILE A 147 20.38 5.95 -1.32
N MET A 148 19.74 4.79 -1.26
CA MET A 148 20.37 3.53 -1.60
C MET A 148 20.46 3.49 -3.13
N GLU A 149 21.60 3.92 -3.68
CA GLU A 149 21.88 3.84 -5.11
C GLU A 149 21.91 2.36 -5.53
N TYR A 150 20.92 1.94 -6.31
CA TYR A 150 21.03 0.72 -7.10
C TYR A 150 22.13 0.93 -8.16
N GLY A 151 23.03 -0.05 -8.25
CA GLY A 151 24.33 0.07 -8.88
C GLY A 151 24.31 0.54 -10.34
N GLY A 152 25.00 1.65 -10.57
CA GLY A 152 25.64 2.01 -11.84
C GLY A 152 27.13 2.24 -11.58
N PRO A 153 28.01 2.11 -12.59
CA PRO A 153 29.44 2.12 -12.39
C PRO A 153 29.89 3.45 -11.79
N MET A 154 30.62 3.32 -10.67
CA MET A 154 31.26 4.41 -9.95
C MET A 154 32.03 5.32 -10.92
N GLN A 155 31.62 6.59 -11.00
CA GLN A 155 32.55 7.69 -11.25
C GLN A 155 32.54 8.57 -10.00
N SER A 156 33.58 8.37 -9.18
CA SER A 156 33.90 9.08 -7.93
C SER A 156 34.08 10.60 -8.09
N PRO A 157 34.25 11.41 -7.00
CA PRO A 157 33.77 11.27 -5.61
C PRO A 157 33.20 12.59 -5.01
N GLY A 158 32.12 12.51 -4.24
CA GLY A 158 31.91 13.37 -3.06
C GLY A 158 31.45 14.82 -3.29
N GLY A 159 30.14 15.03 -3.28
CA GLY A 159 29.57 16.35 -3.03
C GLY A 159 28.06 16.28 -2.80
N SER A 160 27.64 16.46 -1.55
CA SER A 160 26.26 16.88 -1.26
C SER A 160 25.92 18.13 -2.10
N VAL A 161 24.67 18.25 -2.56
CA VAL A 161 24.14 19.40 -3.33
C VAL A 161 24.42 20.73 -2.60
N LEU A 162 24.47 20.66 -1.27
CA LEU A 162 24.86 21.75 -0.39
C LEU A 162 26.02 21.32 0.49
N TRP A 163 27.08 22.13 0.53
CA TRP A 163 28.11 22.08 1.58
C TRP A 163 27.98 23.34 2.43
N ASN A 164 27.63 23.21 3.71
CA ASN A 164 27.46 24.33 4.64
C ASN A 164 26.61 25.50 4.08
N GLY A 165 25.51 25.20 3.39
CA GLY A 165 24.61 26.23 2.83
C GLY A 165 25.11 26.88 1.53
N ILE A 166 26.23 26.43 0.97
CA ILE A 166 26.77 26.91 -0.31
C ILE A 166 26.54 25.83 -1.38
N SER A 167 25.93 26.22 -2.49
CA SER A 167 25.68 25.33 -3.63
C SER A 167 27.00 24.86 -4.26
N THR A 168 27.22 23.55 -4.33
CA THR A 168 28.47 22.95 -4.83
C THR A 168 28.55 22.89 -6.35
N GLY A 169 27.58 23.49 -7.07
CA GLY A 169 27.48 23.38 -8.53
C GLY A 169 27.11 21.97 -9.03
N ALA A 170 26.96 21.01 -8.12
CA ALA A 170 26.41 19.69 -8.42
C ALA A 170 24.94 19.85 -8.85
N ARG A 171 24.66 19.57 -10.12
CA ARG A 171 23.28 19.49 -10.59
C ARG A 171 22.67 18.23 -10.00
N VAL A 172 21.62 18.38 -9.21
CA VAL A 172 20.69 17.31 -8.89
C VAL A 172 20.26 16.72 -10.23
N LYS A 173 20.67 15.47 -10.51
CA LYS A 173 19.90 14.66 -11.47
C LYS A 173 18.51 14.63 -10.88
N ASN A 174 17.54 15.30 -11.52
CA ASN A 174 16.13 15.23 -11.13
C ASN A 174 15.87 13.78 -10.77
N THR A 175 15.65 13.50 -9.50
CA THR A 175 15.02 12.25 -9.09
C THR A 175 13.74 12.26 -9.90
N SER A 176 13.68 11.36 -10.87
CA SER A 176 12.55 11.24 -11.74
C SER A 176 11.33 11.12 -10.83
N SER A 177 10.27 11.87 -11.12
CA SER A 177 9.08 11.94 -10.26
C SER A 177 8.34 10.60 -10.12
N ASP A 178 8.93 9.53 -10.66
CA ASP A 178 8.47 8.15 -10.77
C ASP A 178 9.09 7.20 -9.72
N TRP A 179 9.95 7.68 -8.81
CA TRP A 179 10.67 6.84 -7.84
C TRP A 179 9.77 5.89 -7.01
N TRP A 180 8.48 6.24 -6.86
CA TRP A 180 7.49 5.50 -6.09
C TRP A 180 6.51 4.68 -6.95
N TYR A 181 6.56 4.78 -8.29
CA TYR A 181 5.56 4.16 -9.17
C TYR A 181 5.58 2.64 -9.06
N GLU A 182 6.76 2.04 -9.03
CA GLU A 182 6.92 0.59 -8.89
C GLU A 182 6.31 0.11 -7.58
N ASP A 183 6.66 0.76 -6.47
CA ASP A 183 6.15 0.47 -5.14
C ASP A 183 4.62 0.62 -5.07
N ALA A 184 4.07 1.75 -5.52
CA ALA A 184 2.61 1.97 -5.50
C ALA A 184 1.85 1.00 -6.41
N SER A 185 2.48 0.52 -7.49
CA SER A 185 1.91 -0.52 -8.37
C SER A 185 1.84 -1.91 -7.74
N THR A 186 2.33 -2.09 -6.51
CA THR A 186 2.16 -3.34 -5.75
C THR A 186 0.91 -3.34 -4.87
N LEU A 187 0.17 -2.22 -4.82
CA LEU A 187 -1.10 -2.13 -4.11
C LEU A 187 -2.23 -2.69 -4.98
N SER A 188 -3.23 -3.29 -4.33
CA SER A 188 -4.49 -3.60 -5.00
C SER A 188 -5.17 -2.33 -5.51
N PHE A 189 -5.94 -2.46 -6.59
CA PHE A 189 -6.53 -1.30 -7.27
C PHE A 189 -7.40 -0.42 -6.36
N PRO A 190 -8.25 -0.96 -5.46
CA PRO A 190 -9.02 -0.12 -4.53
C PRO A 190 -8.16 0.77 -3.62
N ARG A 191 -7.02 0.24 -3.13
CA ARG A 191 -6.09 0.99 -2.28
C ARG A 191 -5.30 2.01 -3.08
N TYR A 192 -4.81 1.60 -4.25
CA TYR A 192 -4.13 2.49 -5.17
C TYR A 192 -5.03 3.68 -5.56
N LYS A 193 -6.31 3.43 -5.91
CA LYS A 193 -7.29 4.48 -6.18
C LYS A 193 -7.46 5.45 -4.99
N ARG A 194 -7.59 4.93 -3.76
CA ARG A 194 -7.68 5.78 -2.55
C ARG A 194 -6.40 6.61 -2.37
N LEU A 195 -5.23 6.02 -2.61
CA LEU A 195 -3.95 6.73 -2.55
C LEU A 195 -3.90 7.90 -3.56
N ILE A 196 -4.28 7.65 -4.81
CA ILE A 196 -4.32 8.69 -5.85
C ILE A 196 -5.28 9.81 -5.47
N ALA A 197 -6.47 9.52 -4.97
CA ALA A 197 -7.42 10.55 -4.54
C ALA A 197 -6.86 11.44 -3.40
N VAL A 198 -6.17 10.84 -2.42
CA VAL A 198 -5.51 11.62 -1.35
C VAL A 198 -4.35 12.45 -1.92
N MET A 199 -3.58 11.91 -2.86
CA MET A 199 -2.52 12.65 -3.55
C MET A 199 -3.05 13.85 -4.35
N GLU A 200 -4.19 13.69 -5.03
CA GLU A 200 -4.87 14.78 -5.75
C GLU A 200 -5.30 15.89 -4.80
N SER A 201 -5.94 15.54 -3.67
CA SER A 201 -6.35 16.51 -2.65
C SER A 201 -5.18 17.29 -2.02
N ARG A 202 -3.97 16.72 -2.06
CA ARG A 202 -2.74 17.34 -1.55
C ARG A 202 -2.04 18.23 -2.58
N GLY A 203 -2.57 18.29 -3.80
CA GLY A 203 -2.03 19.14 -4.87
C GLY A 203 -0.82 18.55 -5.58
N ILE A 204 -0.66 17.21 -5.58
CA ILE A 204 0.33 16.59 -6.46
C ILE A 204 -0.04 16.90 -7.92
N ARG A 205 0.98 17.28 -8.68
CA ARG A 205 0.90 17.61 -10.11
C ARG A 205 0.20 16.50 -10.91
N GLN A 206 -0.79 16.87 -11.73
CA GLN A 206 -1.57 15.89 -12.51
C GLN A 206 -0.71 15.10 -13.51
N GLU A 207 0.41 15.66 -13.96
CA GLU A 207 1.41 14.98 -14.79
C GLU A 207 1.99 13.74 -14.08
N ILE A 208 2.29 13.86 -12.78
CA ILE A 208 2.86 12.78 -11.97
C ILE A 208 1.80 11.70 -11.74
N ILE A 209 0.57 12.11 -11.44
CA ILE A 209 -0.55 11.20 -11.25
C ILE A 209 -0.82 10.41 -12.54
N ALA A 210 -0.90 11.10 -13.68
CA ALA A 210 -1.06 10.48 -14.99
C ALA A 210 0.07 9.50 -15.33
N GLY A 211 1.32 9.85 -14.99
CA GLY A 211 2.47 8.97 -15.14
C GLY A 211 2.35 7.69 -14.31
N SER A 212 1.95 7.82 -13.04
CA SER A 212 1.75 6.67 -12.15
C SER A 212 0.60 5.76 -12.61
N LEU A 213 -0.51 6.35 -13.06
CA LEU A 213 -1.67 5.63 -13.60
C LEU A 213 -1.30 4.86 -14.86
N THR A 214 -0.50 5.49 -15.73
CA THR A 214 0.04 4.86 -16.94
C THR A 214 0.92 3.67 -16.59
N PHE A 215 1.78 3.81 -15.58
CA PHE A 215 2.64 2.72 -15.11
C PHE A 215 1.82 1.56 -14.53
N TYR A 216 0.85 1.86 -13.66
CA TYR A 216 -0.06 0.87 -13.07
C TYR A 216 -0.82 0.11 -14.16
N ALA A 217 -1.43 0.83 -15.11
CA ALA A 217 -2.16 0.24 -16.22
C ALA A 217 -1.29 -0.69 -17.07
N LYS A 218 -0.06 -0.28 -17.45
CA LYS A 218 0.85 -1.12 -18.24
C LYS A 218 1.24 -2.42 -17.54
N LYS A 219 1.27 -2.43 -16.20
CA LYS A 219 1.60 -3.62 -15.40
C LYS A 219 0.45 -4.63 -15.39
N TYR A 220 -0.79 -4.16 -15.24
CA TYR A 220 -1.96 -5.03 -15.06
C TYR A 220 -2.77 -5.28 -16.35
N LEU A 221 -2.52 -4.49 -17.42
CA LEU A 221 -3.16 -4.63 -18.72
C LEU A 221 -2.10 -5.00 -19.77
N PRO A 222 -1.81 -6.30 -19.98
CA PRO A 222 -0.75 -6.75 -20.90
C PRO A 222 -0.98 -6.31 -22.35
N GLY A 223 -2.23 -6.01 -22.75
CA GLY A 223 -2.58 -5.45 -24.06
C GLY A 223 -1.88 -4.11 -24.38
N LEU A 224 -1.53 -3.33 -23.36
CA LEU A 224 -0.88 -2.01 -23.51
C LEU A 224 0.60 -2.08 -23.91
N ASN A 225 1.28 -3.20 -23.63
CA ASN A 225 2.70 -3.38 -23.96
C ASN A 225 2.90 -3.81 -25.43
N ARG A 226 1.87 -4.39 -26.07
CA ARG A 226 1.94 -4.86 -27.46
C ARG A 226 2.03 -3.71 -28.48
N CYS A 227 1.61 -2.49 -28.13
CA CYS A 227 1.60 -1.35 -29.06
C CYS A 227 2.89 -0.51 -29.07
N GLN A 228 3.91 -0.84 -28.27
CA GLN A 228 5.23 -0.21 -28.35
C GLN A 228 6.19 -0.90 -29.34
N GLY A 229 5.79 -2.02 -29.94
CA GLY A 229 6.66 -2.86 -30.77
C GLY A 229 6.95 -2.41 -32.21
N ALA A 230 6.70 -1.15 -32.60
CA ALA A 230 6.86 -0.71 -33.99
C ALA A 230 7.83 0.46 -34.21
N THR A 231 8.34 1.09 -33.15
CA THR A 231 9.39 2.13 -33.26
C THR A 231 10.31 2.02 -32.05
N ASP A 232 11.60 2.11 -32.28
CA ASP A 232 12.70 2.08 -31.29
C ASP A 232 13.32 0.70 -31.04
N THR A 233 13.92 0.17 -32.10
CA THR A 233 15.07 -0.73 -32.00
C THR A 233 16.19 0.01 -31.27
N ASN A 234 16.67 -0.55 -30.14
CA ASN A 234 17.85 -0.19 -29.35
C ASN A 234 17.59 0.52 -28.02
N SER A 235 16.98 -0.18 -27.06
CA SER A 235 17.41 -0.11 -25.65
C SER A 235 16.99 -1.38 -24.91
N SER A 236 18.00 -2.17 -24.57
CA SER A 236 17.96 -3.41 -23.80
C SER A 236 17.44 -3.20 -22.37
N THR A 237 16.42 -3.96 -21.99
CA THR A 237 16.37 -4.90 -20.83
C THR A 237 14.89 -5.13 -20.49
N CYS A 238 14.24 -6.03 -21.24
CA CYS A 238 12.89 -6.49 -20.92
C CYS A 238 12.99 -7.55 -19.82
N VAL A 239 12.97 -7.13 -18.56
CA VAL A 239 12.71 -8.07 -17.47
C VAL A 239 11.21 -8.33 -17.48
N ALA A 240 10.82 -9.56 -17.78
CA ALA A 240 9.45 -10.01 -17.57
C ALA A 240 9.05 -9.72 -16.11
N PRO A 241 7.87 -9.12 -15.83
CA PRO A 241 7.47 -8.91 -14.45
C PRO A 241 7.34 -10.28 -13.78
N VAL A 242 8.12 -10.49 -12.73
CA VAL A 242 7.98 -11.62 -11.82
C VAL A 242 6.56 -11.55 -11.26
N ALA A 243 5.71 -12.47 -11.74
CA ALA A 243 4.33 -12.61 -11.34
C ALA A 243 4.27 -13.07 -9.88
N LEU A 244 4.14 -12.11 -8.96
CA LEU A 244 3.43 -12.34 -7.72
C LEU A 244 2.01 -11.86 -7.99
N GLU A 245 1.06 -12.79 -7.94
CA GLU A 245 -0.35 -12.70 -8.33
C GLU A 245 -0.67 -13.14 -9.78
N ALA A 246 -1.67 -14.01 -9.90
CA ALA A 246 -2.18 -14.51 -11.17
C ALA A 246 -2.66 -13.33 -12.05
N PRO A 247 -2.57 -13.43 -13.39
CA PRO A 247 -3.12 -12.40 -14.25
C PRO A 247 -4.61 -12.19 -13.89
N PRO A 248 -5.07 -10.94 -13.68
CA PRO A 248 -6.45 -10.66 -13.31
C PRO A 248 -7.40 -11.26 -14.35
N SER A 249 -8.55 -11.76 -13.91
CA SER A 249 -9.60 -12.28 -14.79
C SER A 249 -9.97 -11.24 -15.85
N GLU A 250 -10.44 -11.67 -17.03
CA GLU A 250 -10.87 -10.74 -18.08
C GLU A 250 -11.93 -9.75 -17.56
N GLU A 251 -12.79 -10.16 -16.63
CA GLU A 251 -13.80 -9.29 -16.02
C GLU A 251 -13.19 -8.23 -15.08
N ASP A 252 -12.17 -8.61 -14.29
CA ASP A 252 -11.43 -7.68 -13.43
C ASP A 252 -10.63 -6.67 -14.26
N GLN A 253 -10.11 -7.11 -15.42
CA GLN A 253 -9.43 -6.23 -16.37
C GLN A 253 -10.38 -5.19 -16.97
N LYS A 254 -11.64 -5.55 -17.26
CA LYS A 254 -12.66 -4.58 -17.72
C LYS A 254 -12.96 -3.54 -16.66
N LEU A 255 -13.23 -3.97 -15.42
CA LEU A 255 -13.52 -3.05 -14.31
C LEU A 255 -12.34 -2.11 -14.04
N LEU A 256 -11.12 -2.65 -14.07
CA LEU A 256 -9.90 -1.88 -13.93
C LEU A 256 -9.77 -0.82 -15.04
N LEU A 257 -10.07 -1.20 -16.28
CA LEU A 257 -10.02 -0.30 -17.43
C LEU A 257 -10.99 0.89 -17.28
N GLU A 258 -12.25 0.60 -16.93
CA GLU A 258 -13.28 1.61 -16.76
C GLU A 258 -12.95 2.58 -15.63
N GLU A 259 -12.40 2.07 -14.54
CA GLU A 259 -12.02 2.89 -13.40
C GLU A 259 -10.73 3.69 -13.64
N ILE A 260 -9.74 3.14 -14.33
CA ILE A 260 -8.55 3.90 -14.75
C ILE A 260 -8.97 5.06 -15.67
N ASP A 261 -9.88 4.85 -16.63
CA ASP A 261 -10.40 5.93 -17.46
C ASP A 261 -11.05 7.04 -16.62
N ARG A 262 -11.79 6.70 -15.56
CA ARG A 262 -12.38 7.70 -14.66
C ARG A 262 -11.32 8.51 -13.90
N LEU A 263 -10.19 7.91 -13.55
CA LEU A 263 -9.10 8.57 -12.82
C LEU A 263 -8.17 9.40 -13.72
N LEU A 264 -8.14 9.15 -15.03
CA LEU A 264 -7.27 9.89 -15.93
C LEU A 264 -7.72 11.37 -16.09
N PRO A 265 -6.79 12.33 -15.98
CA PRO A 265 -7.12 13.74 -16.11
C PRO A 265 -7.59 14.06 -17.54
N ILE A 266 -8.62 14.91 -17.66
CA ILE A 266 -9.22 15.31 -18.94
C ILE A 266 -8.36 16.38 -19.67
N GLN A 267 -7.26 16.83 -19.07
CA GLN A 267 -6.44 17.90 -19.63
C GLN A 267 -5.53 17.39 -20.76
N LYS A 268 -5.38 18.21 -21.81
CA LYS A 268 -4.60 17.89 -23.01
C LYS A 268 -3.11 17.79 -22.68
N GLY A 269 -2.45 16.71 -23.13
CA GLY A 269 -1.00 16.55 -23.08
C GLY A 269 -0.42 15.92 -21.81
N LEU A 270 -1.25 15.61 -20.81
CA LEU A 270 -0.80 14.95 -19.57
C LEU A 270 -0.62 13.44 -19.71
N VAL A 271 -1.39 12.83 -20.62
CA VAL A 271 -1.38 11.38 -20.88
C VAL A 271 -0.84 11.14 -22.30
N PRO A 272 0.13 10.23 -22.50
CA PRO A 272 0.63 9.92 -23.83
C PRO A 272 -0.48 9.42 -24.77
N THR A 273 -0.57 9.94 -25.99
CA THR A 273 -1.60 9.53 -26.96
C THR A 273 -1.54 8.03 -27.27
N ASN A 274 -0.33 7.47 -27.32
CA ASN A 274 -0.11 6.03 -27.54
C ASN A 274 -0.70 5.17 -26.41
N PHE A 275 -0.72 5.70 -25.18
CA PHE A 275 -1.33 5.03 -24.06
C PHE A 275 -2.86 5.04 -24.16
N LEU A 276 -3.47 6.18 -24.50
CA LEU A 276 -4.92 6.27 -24.72
C LEU A 276 -5.39 5.34 -25.86
N PHE A 277 -4.62 5.29 -26.96
CA PHE A 277 -4.89 4.36 -28.05
C PHE A 277 -4.76 2.89 -27.62
N GLY A 278 -3.72 2.58 -26.84
CA GLY A 278 -3.57 1.26 -26.25
C GLY A 278 -4.74 0.88 -25.32
N LEU A 279 -5.25 1.84 -24.54
CA LEU A 279 -6.39 1.64 -23.64
C LEU A 279 -7.65 1.31 -24.44
N LEU A 280 -7.92 2.06 -25.51
CA LEU A 280 -9.03 1.81 -26.44
C LEU A 280 -8.91 0.43 -27.10
N GLN A 281 -7.73 0.08 -27.58
CA GLN A 281 -7.50 -1.22 -28.20
C GLN A 281 -7.68 -2.37 -27.20
N THR A 282 -7.25 -2.19 -25.96
CA THR A 282 -7.47 -3.15 -24.87
C THR A 282 -8.97 -3.25 -24.54
N ALA A 283 -9.71 -2.13 -24.53
CA ALA A 283 -11.17 -2.11 -24.36
C ALA A 283 -11.90 -2.93 -25.44
N LEU A 284 -11.46 -2.78 -26.69
CA LEU A 284 -12.00 -3.51 -27.84
C LEU A 284 -11.69 -5.01 -27.75
N ILE A 285 -10.48 -5.39 -27.35
CA ILE A 285 -10.08 -6.79 -27.17
C ILE A 285 -10.89 -7.44 -26.04
N LEU A 286 -11.09 -6.73 -24.93
CA LEU A 286 -11.87 -7.21 -23.78
C LEU A 286 -13.38 -7.18 -24.02
N GLN A 287 -13.87 -6.72 -25.18
CA GLN A 287 -15.29 -6.59 -25.51
C GLN A 287 -16.08 -5.80 -24.43
N VAL A 288 -15.51 -4.70 -23.95
CA VAL A 288 -16.20 -3.78 -23.03
C VAL A 288 -17.42 -3.16 -23.72
N SER A 289 -18.42 -2.74 -22.95
CA SER A 289 -19.69 -2.22 -23.47
C SER A 289 -19.49 -1.16 -24.57
N PRO A 290 -20.26 -1.20 -25.68
CA PRO A 290 -20.13 -0.24 -26.78
C PRO A 290 -20.36 1.22 -26.35
N SER A 291 -21.16 1.43 -25.30
CA SER A 291 -21.41 2.74 -24.68
C SER A 291 -20.16 3.31 -24.01
N TYR A 292 -19.37 2.47 -23.33
CA TYR A 292 -18.08 2.87 -22.75
C TYR A 292 -17.09 3.29 -23.84
N ILE A 293 -16.97 2.50 -24.91
CA ILE A 293 -16.09 2.79 -26.04
C ILE A 293 -16.44 4.15 -26.68
N SER A 294 -17.72 4.39 -26.95
CA SER A 294 -18.17 5.68 -27.52
C SER A 294 -17.90 6.87 -26.60
N ASN A 295 -18.03 6.70 -25.28
CA ASN A 295 -17.73 7.74 -24.31
C ASN A 295 -16.22 8.00 -24.22
N PHE A 296 -15.41 6.94 -24.26
CA PHE A 296 -13.96 7.03 -24.28
C PHE A 296 -13.45 7.76 -25.52
N GLU A 297 -13.96 7.40 -26.71
CA GLU A 297 -13.64 8.08 -27.97
C GLU A 297 -14.00 9.58 -27.92
N LYS A 298 -15.19 9.94 -27.41
CA LYS A 298 -15.60 11.33 -27.22
C LYS A 298 -14.66 12.08 -26.28
N ARG A 299 -14.17 11.44 -25.21
CA ARG A 299 -13.19 12.02 -24.28
C ARG A 299 -11.83 12.22 -24.94
N MET A 300 -11.33 11.23 -25.68
CA MET A 300 -10.09 11.35 -26.45
C MET A 300 -10.15 12.49 -27.46
N ILE A 301 -11.28 12.62 -28.17
CA ILE A 301 -11.52 13.71 -29.13
C ILE A 301 -11.49 15.05 -28.40
N LYS A 302 -12.15 15.20 -27.24
CA LYS A 302 -12.11 16.44 -26.44
C LYS A 302 -10.70 16.78 -25.94
N GLN A 303 -9.90 15.79 -25.59
CA GLN A 303 -8.50 16.00 -25.20
C GLN A 303 -7.64 16.43 -26.39
N HIS A 304 -7.89 15.95 -27.60
CA HIS A 304 -7.15 16.35 -28.80
C HIS A 304 -7.63 17.66 -29.42
N TRP A 305 -8.93 17.91 -29.41
CA TRP A 305 -9.59 19.02 -30.09
C TRP A 305 -10.26 19.96 -29.07
N LYS A 306 -9.48 20.85 -28.47
CA LYS A 306 -10.03 22.12 -27.99
C LYS A 306 -10.22 22.99 -29.23
N ILE A 307 -11.45 23.05 -29.75
CA ILE A 307 -11.83 24.08 -30.70
C ILE A 307 -11.62 25.42 -29.97
N SER A 308 -10.81 26.29 -30.60
CA SER A 308 -10.48 27.63 -30.14
C SER A 308 -11.70 28.51 -29.99
#